data_AF-A0A497EVD6-F1
#
_entry.id   AF-A0A497EVD6-F1
#
_cell.length_a   1.000
_cell.length_b   1.000
_cell.length_c   1.000
_cell.angle_alpha   90.00
_cell.angle_beta   90.00
_cell.angle_gamma   90.00
#
_symmetry.space_group_name_H-M   'P 1'
#
loop_
_entity.id
_entity.type
_entity.pdbx_description
1 polymer ?
#
loop_
_entity_poly.entity_id
_entity_poly.type
_entity_poly.pdbx_seq_one_letter_code
_entity_poly.pdbx_strand_id
1 'polypeptide(L)'
;SRKPKLASYLTIRLYEAQSGKKLKNVYPAFLHSQRFTIGNLDVEVYDSGHILGSSQFLFKHRSFSIAYTGDLNLDETLITKPAKPLECEELIIDATYGHPKMVFPDRREVYDEIADFVESSLKSGVAPVFLAYSIGKAQELIALMNKWLNVEVLVDERIERVNRVYGEFGFKFNCINMSSREGLEALRSHSMPAVVSSKSALKIAEKYNMVKAISTGWTLLYPFKNFHAAFPLSSHADFPQLVNYIESSKPKVVYTVGYFAEPFASWVEKKLNVEARVLGD
;
A
#
# COMPACT_ATOMS: atom_id res chain seq x y z
N SER A 1 21.37 8.41 11.46
CA SER A 1 20.96 9.77 11.83
C SER A 1 20.70 9.85 13.33
N ARG A 2 21.24 10.87 14.01
CA ARG A 2 20.93 11.21 15.42
C ARG A 2 19.68 12.09 15.57
N LYS A 3 19.04 12.50 14.47
CA LYS A 3 17.83 13.32 14.51
C LYS A 3 16.64 12.49 15.02
N PRO A 4 15.79 13.05 15.91
CA PRO A 4 14.51 12.46 16.29
C PRO A 4 13.67 12.10 15.07
N LYS A 5 12.96 10.99 15.15
CA LYS A 5 11.97 10.58 14.15
C LYS A 5 10.62 10.45 14.84
N LEU A 6 9.58 10.74 14.11
CA LEU A 6 8.22 10.46 14.49
C LEU A 6 7.63 9.49 13.48
N ALA A 7 6.95 8.45 13.94
CA ALA A 7 6.23 7.50 13.10
C ALA A 7 5.13 6.85 13.94
N SER A 8 4.06 6.37 13.31
CA SER A 8 3.07 5.61 14.07
C SER A 8 3.70 4.38 14.71
N TYR A 9 3.17 3.93 15.85
CA TYR A 9 3.64 2.69 16.48
C TYR A 9 3.66 1.52 15.48
N LEU A 10 2.62 1.42 14.66
CA LEU A 10 2.49 0.41 13.60
C LEU A 10 3.59 0.51 12.53
N THR A 11 3.89 1.73 12.05
CA THR A 11 4.99 1.95 11.09
C THR A 11 6.31 1.45 11.65
N ILE A 12 6.59 1.71 12.93
CA ILE A 12 7.82 1.24 13.59
C ILE A 12 7.86 -0.29 13.58
N ARG A 13 6.79 -0.96 14.06
CA ARG A 13 6.75 -2.42 14.14
C ARG A 13 6.86 -3.10 12.78
N LEU A 14 6.18 -2.57 11.76
CA LEU A 14 6.23 -3.10 10.40
C LEU A 14 7.60 -2.91 9.74
N TYR A 15 8.24 -1.74 9.93
CA TYR A 15 9.61 -1.52 9.47
C TYR A 15 10.58 -2.52 10.09
N GLU A 16 10.48 -2.76 11.40
CA GLU A 16 11.37 -3.69 12.10
C GLU A 16 11.16 -5.14 11.63
N ALA A 17 9.89 -5.56 11.44
CA ALA A 17 9.57 -6.90 10.94
C ALA A 17 10.06 -7.14 9.51
N GLN A 18 9.89 -6.15 8.63
CA GLN A 18 10.32 -6.24 7.23
C GLN A 18 11.85 -6.22 7.10
N SER A 19 12.50 -5.26 7.75
CA SER A 19 13.93 -5.00 7.61
C SER A 19 14.81 -5.89 8.47
N GLY A 20 14.26 -6.47 9.55
CA GLY A 20 15.04 -7.15 10.60
C GLY A 20 15.89 -6.20 11.45
N LYS A 21 15.71 -4.88 11.31
CA LYS A 21 16.52 -3.85 11.99
C LYS A 21 15.65 -3.00 12.89
N LYS A 22 16.12 -2.76 14.12
CA LYS A 22 15.46 -1.81 15.04
C LYS A 22 15.53 -0.38 14.53
N LEU A 23 14.42 0.35 14.61
CA LEU A 23 14.39 1.77 14.25
C LEU A 23 14.88 2.59 15.45
N LYS A 24 16.06 3.19 15.32
CA LYS A 24 16.66 4.01 16.40
C LYS A 24 16.12 5.43 16.39
N ASN A 25 16.01 6.01 17.59
CA ASN A 25 15.63 7.41 17.85
C ASN A 25 14.28 7.79 17.22
N VAL A 26 13.26 6.97 17.50
CA VAL A 26 11.90 7.16 17.01
C VAL A 26 10.94 7.28 18.19
N TYR A 27 10.03 8.24 18.10
CA TYR A 27 8.94 8.44 19.02
C TYR A 27 7.65 7.90 18.39
N PRO A 28 6.93 6.97 19.05
CA PRO A 28 5.70 6.42 18.50
C PRO A 28 4.58 7.47 18.55
N ALA A 29 3.91 7.65 17.42
CA ALA A 29 2.66 8.38 17.30
C ALA A 29 1.46 7.41 17.34
N PHE A 30 0.34 7.84 17.93
CA PHE A 30 -0.92 7.11 17.93
C PHE A 30 -1.93 7.83 17.06
N LEU A 31 -2.47 7.12 16.06
CA LEU A 31 -3.42 7.64 15.07
C LEU A 31 -4.69 8.18 15.75
N HIS A 32 -5.22 9.30 15.24
CA HIS A 32 -6.47 9.95 15.64
C HIS A 32 -6.56 10.45 17.10
N SER A 33 -5.72 9.95 18.00
CA SER A 33 -5.77 10.24 19.42
C SER A 33 -4.64 11.14 19.91
N GLN A 34 -3.61 11.38 19.08
CA GLN A 34 -2.45 12.16 19.48
C GLN A 34 -2.38 13.50 18.77
N ARG A 35 -2.49 14.55 19.58
CA ARG A 35 -2.01 15.88 19.27
C ARG A 35 -0.77 16.12 20.10
N PHE A 36 0.29 16.63 19.49
CA PHE A 36 1.49 17.02 20.22
C PHE A 36 2.07 18.28 19.60
N THR A 37 2.85 19.02 20.38
CA THR A 37 3.43 20.29 19.95
C THR A 37 4.94 20.13 19.76
N ILE A 38 5.46 20.57 18.62
CA ILE A 38 6.90 20.71 18.36
C ILE A 38 7.20 22.21 18.24
N GLY A 39 7.77 22.81 19.29
CA GLY A 39 7.99 24.26 19.33
C GLY A 39 6.67 25.02 19.31
N ASN A 40 6.38 25.71 18.22
CA ASN A 40 5.16 26.48 17.96
C ASN A 40 4.20 25.79 16.97
N LEU A 41 4.47 24.53 16.60
CA LEU A 41 3.65 23.76 15.67
C LEU A 41 2.86 22.70 16.43
N ASP A 42 1.54 22.77 16.34
CA ASP A 42 0.67 21.66 16.73
C ASP A 42 0.62 20.64 15.61
N VAL A 43 0.79 19.37 15.95
CA VAL A 43 0.83 18.26 14.99
C VAL A 43 -0.28 17.28 15.32
N GLU A 44 -1.10 16.99 14.32
CA GLU A 44 -2.15 15.98 14.38
C GLU A 44 -1.85 14.87 13.37
N VAL A 45 -2.12 13.62 13.76
CA VAL A 45 -1.80 12.43 12.95
C VAL A 45 -3.08 11.69 12.57
N TYR A 46 -3.29 11.49 11.28
CA TYR A 46 -4.45 10.78 10.73
C TYR A 46 -4.01 9.60 9.87
N ASP A 47 -4.89 8.63 9.68
CA ASP A 47 -4.67 7.51 8.77
C ASP A 47 -4.61 8.01 7.31
N SER A 48 -3.63 7.53 6.54
CA SER A 48 -3.52 7.81 5.10
C SER A 48 -4.11 6.70 4.22
N GLY A 49 -4.61 5.60 4.80
CA GLY A 49 -5.26 4.50 4.09
C GLY A 49 -4.34 3.64 3.21
N HIS A 50 -3.08 4.02 3.03
CA HIS A 50 -2.12 3.32 2.18
C HIS A 50 -1.76 1.92 2.68
N ILE A 51 -1.26 1.79 3.92
CA ILE A 51 -0.98 0.50 4.55
C ILE A 51 -1.29 0.60 6.04
N LEU A 52 -1.35 -0.53 6.76
CA LEU A 52 -1.55 -0.50 8.20
C LEU A 52 -0.52 0.42 8.88
N GLY A 53 -1.00 1.44 9.60
CA GLY A 53 -0.17 2.41 10.30
C GLY A 53 0.38 3.54 9.42
N SER A 54 0.11 3.58 8.11
CA SER A 54 0.46 4.73 7.29
C SER A 54 -0.27 5.98 7.81
N SER A 55 0.40 7.12 7.73
CA SER A 55 -0.06 8.34 8.40
C SER A 55 0.12 9.53 7.50
N GLN A 56 -0.86 10.41 7.58
CA GLN A 56 -0.78 11.79 7.13
C GLN A 56 -0.68 12.70 8.36
N PHE A 57 -0.03 13.86 8.18
CA PHE A 57 0.28 14.79 9.25
C PHE A 57 -0.31 16.16 8.93
N LEU A 58 -1.04 16.74 9.88
CA LEU A 58 -1.50 18.13 9.83
C LEU A 58 -0.70 18.97 10.81
N PHE A 59 0.05 19.91 10.28
CA PHE A 59 0.83 20.88 11.03
C PHE A 59 0.04 22.20 11.09
N LYS A 60 -0.21 22.69 12.30
CA LYS A 60 -0.90 23.96 12.54
C LYS A 60 0.04 24.92 13.25
N HIS A 61 0.27 26.06 12.61
CA HIS A 61 0.84 27.25 13.22
C HIS A 61 -0.27 28.28 13.43
N ARG A 62 -0.01 29.32 14.24
CA ARG A 62 -0.97 30.41 14.48
C ARG A 62 -1.46 31.12 13.21
N SER A 63 -0.68 31.05 12.14
CA SER A 63 -0.90 31.83 10.90
C SER A 63 -0.93 30.98 9.63
N PHE A 64 -0.67 29.67 9.72
CA PHE A 64 -0.69 28.78 8.56
C PHE A 64 -0.99 27.34 8.96
N SER A 65 -1.49 26.54 8.02
CA SER A 65 -1.62 25.08 8.19
C SER A 65 -1.09 24.32 6.98
N ILE A 66 -0.36 23.23 7.23
CA ILE A 66 0.22 22.38 6.20
C ILE A 66 -0.21 20.93 6.43
N ALA A 67 -0.79 20.28 5.42
CA ALA A 67 -1.01 18.85 5.43
C ALA A 67 0.07 18.14 4.60
N TYR A 68 0.63 17.05 5.14
CA TYR A 68 1.49 16.12 4.39
C TYR A 68 0.83 14.75 4.37
N THR A 69 0.49 14.26 3.18
CA THR A 69 -0.29 13.02 3.04
C THR A 69 0.54 11.77 3.24
N GLY A 70 1.85 11.83 2.93
CA GLY A 70 2.61 10.62 2.58
C GLY A 70 1.95 9.89 1.40
N ASP A 71 2.24 8.60 1.24
CA ASP A 71 1.44 7.75 0.36
C ASP A 71 0.02 7.62 0.95
N LEU A 72 -1.00 7.81 0.12
CA LEU A 72 -2.41 7.77 0.54
C LEU A 72 -3.26 6.88 -0.35
N ASN A 73 -4.36 6.36 0.18
CA ASN A 73 -5.41 5.67 -0.55
C ASN A 73 -6.78 6.11 -0.04
N LEU A 74 -7.68 6.49 -0.94
CA LEU A 74 -9.03 6.96 -0.59
C LEU A 74 -10.08 5.84 -0.62
N ASP A 75 -9.68 4.62 -0.97
CA ASP A 75 -10.57 3.47 -0.95
C ASP A 75 -10.46 2.66 0.33
N GLU A 76 -11.58 2.04 0.68
CA GLU A 76 -11.59 0.98 1.68
C GLU A 76 -10.98 -0.28 1.08
N THR A 77 -10.05 -0.89 1.80
CA THR A 77 -9.44 -2.16 1.42
C THR A 77 -9.79 -3.23 2.45
N LEU A 78 -9.36 -4.47 2.20
CA LEU A 78 -9.51 -5.54 3.18
C LEU A 78 -8.65 -5.36 4.44
N ILE A 79 -7.72 -4.40 4.44
CA ILE A 79 -6.72 -4.19 5.50
C ILE A 79 -6.59 -2.75 6.01
N THR A 80 -7.18 -1.76 5.33
CA THR A 80 -7.09 -0.34 5.67
C THR A 80 -8.42 0.38 5.46
N LYS A 81 -8.62 1.45 6.22
CA LYS A 81 -9.72 2.39 6.02
C LYS A 81 -9.32 3.48 5.04
N PRO A 82 -10.27 4.12 4.34
CA PRO A 82 -10.00 5.27 3.49
C PRO A 82 -9.26 6.40 4.21
N ALA A 83 -8.31 7.03 3.53
CA ALA A 83 -7.83 8.36 3.88
C ALA A 83 -8.98 9.36 3.86
N LYS A 84 -8.96 10.32 4.78
CA LYS A 84 -9.86 11.47 4.75
C LYS A 84 -9.08 12.72 4.37
N PRO A 85 -9.58 13.55 3.43
CA PRO A 85 -9.01 14.86 3.16
C PRO A 85 -8.87 15.70 4.41
N LEU A 86 -7.79 16.47 4.49
CA LEU A 86 -7.49 17.37 5.60
C LEU A 86 -7.54 18.80 5.09
N GLU A 87 -8.46 19.60 5.65
CA GLU A 87 -8.50 21.04 5.36
C GLU A 87 -7.19 21.71 5.80
N CYS A 88 -6.55 22.43 4.89
CA CYS A 88 -5.25 23.06 5.10
C CYS A 88 -5.02 24.23 4.13
N GLU A 89 -4.03 25.08 4.41
CA GLU A 89 -3.65 26.16 3.50
C GLU A 89 -2.58 25.72 2.49
N GLU A 90 -1.68 24.85 2.90
CA GLU A 90 -0.69 24.23 2.03
C GLU A 90 -0.80 22.71 2.08
N LEU A 91 -0.77 22.05 0.93
CA LEU A 91 -0.91 20.61 0.82
C LEU A 91 0.31 20.00 0.14
N ILE A 92 1.00 19.09 0.82
CA ILE A 92 2.05 18.25 0.24
C ILE A 92 1.46 16.86 -0.02
N ILE A 93 1.26 16.51 -1.29
CA ILE A 93 0.49 15.32 -1.71
C ILE A 93 1.30 14.35 -2.59
N ASP A 94 1.06 13.05 -2.41
CA ASP A 94 1.53 12.01 -3.33
C ASP A 94 0.96 12.21 -4.75
N ALA A 95 1.80 11.96 -5.74
CA ALA A 95 1.53 12.04 -7.16
C ALA A 95 2.11 10.82 -7.88
N THR A 96 2.26 9.68 -7.18
CA THR A 96 2.68 8.40 -7.78
C THR A 96 1.82 8.04 -9.00
N TYR A 97 0.52 8.31 -8.93
CA TYR A 97 -0.43 8.13 -10.03
C TYR A 97 -1.08 9.45 -10.48
N GLY A 98 -0.37 10.58 -10.36
CA GLY A 98 -0.85 11.92 -10.71
C GLY A 98 -1.03 12.22 -12.20
N HIS A 99 -1.18 11.21 -13.07
CA HIS A 99 -1.40 11.39 -14.50
C HIS A 99 -2.86 11.03 -14.88
N PRO A 100 -3.57 11.80 -15.72
CA PRO A 100 -4.98 11.54 -16.09
C PRO A 100 -5.32 10.17 -16.68
N LYS A 101 -4.32 9.37 -17.05
CA LYS A 101 -4.49 7.98 -17.53
C LYS A 101 -4.47 6.95 -16.41
N MET A 102 -4.08 7.34 -15.21
CA MET A 102 -4.02 6.46 -14.04
C MET A 102 -5.37 6.50 -13.33
N VAL A 103 -6.35 5.83 -13.92
CA VAL A 103 -7.68 5.63 -13.34
C VAL A 103 -7.81 4.14 -13.05
N PHE A 104 -7.91 3.77 -11.77
CA PHE A 104 -8.05 2.36 -11.43
C PHE A 104 -9.49 1.90 -11.68
N PRO A 105 -9.69 0.64 -12.13
CA PRO A 105 -11.02 0.04 -12.17
C PRO A 105 -11.59 -0.10 -10.75
N ASP A 106 -12.89 -0.41 -10.64
CA ASP A 106 -13.48 -0.65 -9.33
C ASP A 106 -12.76 -1.80 -8.63
N ARG A 107 -12.45 -1.61 -7.34
CA ARG A 107 -11.62 -2.55 -6.59
C ARG A 107 -12.28 -3.91 -6.42
N ARG A 108 -13.62 -3.98 -6.40
CA ARG A 108 -14.36 -5.25 -6.32
C ARG A 108 -14.22 -6.02 -7.62
N GLU A 109 -14.28 -5.35 -8.77
CA GLU A 109 -14.00 -5.98 -10.07
C GLU A 109 -12.59 -6.58 -10.09
N VAL A 110 -11.58 -5.86 -9.61
CA VAL A 110 -10.20 -6.39 -9.52
C VAL A 110 -10.11 -7.57 -8.55
N TYR A 111 -10.85 -7.54 -7.44
CA TYR A 111 -10.90 -8.65 -6.49
C TYR A 111 -11.54 -9.90 -7.12
N ASP A 112 -12.61 -9.73 -7.88
CA ASP A 112 -13.29 -10.82 -8.58
C ASP A 112 -12.36 -11.41 -9.66
N GLU A 113 -11.66 -10.59 -10.44
CA GLU A 113 -10.66 -11.06 -11.41
C GLU A 113 -9.52 -11.86 -10.77
N ILE A 114 -9.02 -11.42 -9.61
CA ILE A 114 -7.99 -12.15 -8.86
C ILE A 114 -8.56 -13.47 -8.34
N ALA A 115 -9.78 -13.47 -7.81
CA ALA A 115 -10.45 -14.64 -7.27
C ALA A 115 -10.66 -15.71 -8.36
N ASP A 116 -11.20 -15.30 -9.52
CA ASP A 116 -11.41 -16.15 -10.69
C ASP A 116 -10.10 -16.75 -11.20
N PHE A 117 -9.05 -15.93 -11.28
CA PHE A 117 -7.72 -16.40 -11.68
C PHE A 117 -7.17 -17.45 -10.71
N VAL A 118 -7.29 -17.24 -9.40
CA VAL A 118 -6.82 -18.20 -8.40
C VAL A 118 -7.63 -19.49 -8.48
N GLU A 119 -8.96 -19.40 -8.52
CA GLU A 119 -9.84 -20.56 -8.54
C GLU A 119 -9.63 -21.41 -9.80
N SER A 120 -9.58 -20.77 -10.98
CA SER A 120 -9.35 -21.47 -12.25
C SER A 120 -7.98 -22.13 -12.32
N SER A 121 -6.95 -21.49 -11.78
CA SER A 121 -5.59 -22.02 -11.72
C SER A 121 -5.54 -23.30 -10.85
N LEU A 122 -6.11 -23.23 -9.64
CA LEU A 122 -6.17 -24.38 -8.73
C LEU A 122 -7.00 -25.53 -9.31
N LYS A 123 -8.16 -25.24 -9.92
CA LYS A 123 -9.00 -26.26 -10.61
C LYS A 123 -8.26 -26.95 -11.76
N SER A 124 -7.34 -26.23 -12.42
CA SER A 124 -6.51 -26.77 -13.50
C SER A 124 -5.27 -27.54 -13.01
N GLY A 125 -5.10 -27.68 -11.69
CA GLY A 125 -3.97 -28.39 -11.08
C GLY A 125 -2.67 -27.59 -11.08
N VAL A 126 -2.72 -26.27 -11.30
CA VAL A 126 -1.54 -25.39 -11.31
C VAL A 126 -1.74 -24.24 -10.34
N ALA A 127 -1.01 -24.23 -9.23
CA ALA A 127 -1.11 -23.15 -8.26
C ALA A 127 -0.54 -21.82 -8.80
N PRO A 128 -1.16 -20.67 -8.49
CA PRO A 128 -0.60 -19.37 -8.80
C PRO A 128 0.38 -18.88 -7.72
N VAL A 129 1.36 -18.07 -8.13
CA VAL A 129 2.26 -17.35 -7.23
C VAL A 129 2.29 -15.86 -7.57
N PHE A 130 1.90 -15.03 -6.60
CA PHE A 130 1.83 -13.57 -6.72
C PHE A 130 3.12 -12.92 -6.23
N LEU A 131 3.71 -12.05 -7.04
CA LEU A 131 4.72 -11.11 -6.58
C LEU A 131 4.04 -9.85 -6.02
N ALA A 132 4.28 -9.53 -4.75
CA ALA A 132 3.75 -8.35 -4.08
C ALA A 132 4.77 -7.72 -3.12
N TYR A 133 4.52 -6.48 -2.67
CA TYR A 133 5.30 -5.91 -1.57
C TYR A 133 4.98 -6.63 -0.26
N SER A 134 6.01 -6.82 0.57
CA SER A 134 5.89 -7.55 1.85
C SER A 134 4.97 -6.91 2.89
N ILE A 135 4.69 -5.61 2.76
CA ILE A 135 3.76 -4.86 3.62
C ILE A 135 2.64 -4.29 2.75
N GLY A 136 1.41 -4.38 3.23
CA GLY A 136 0.20 -3.88 2.57
C GLY A 136 -0.32 -4.89 1.57
N LYS A 137 0.19 -4.84 0.34
CA LYS A 137 -0.36 -5.60 -0.78
C LYS A 137 -0.36 -7.12 -0.59
N ALA A 138 0.70 -7.68 -0.01
CA ALA A 138 0.71 -9.11 0.32
C ALA A 138 -0.42 -9.48 1.29
N GLN A 139 -0.63 -8.67 2.32
CA GLN A 139 -1.69 -8.89 3.32
C GLN A 139 -3.09 -8.71 2.71
N GLU A 140 -3.27 -7.76 1.81
CA GLU A 140 -4.53 -7.57 1.09
C GLU A 140 -4.87 -8.77 0.19
N LEU A 141 -3.89 -9.29 -0.55
CA LEU A 141 -4.06 -10.51 -1.37
C LEU A 141 -4.38 -11.75 -0.51
N ILE A 142 -3.69 -11.91 0.62
CA ILE A 142 -3.96 -13.01 1.55
C ILE A 142 -5.36 -12.88 2.14
N ALA A 143 -5.76 -11.67 2.57
CA ALA A 143 -7.10 -11.40 3.07
C ALA A 143 -8.17 -11.73 2.03
N LEU A 144 -7.94 -11.37 0.76
CA LEU A 144 -8.84 -11.67 -0.35
C LEU A 144 -9.00 -13.19 -0.51
N MET A 145 -7.89 -13.91 -0.68
CA MET A 145 -7.94 -15.37 -0.86
C MET A 145 -8.55 -16.11 0.34
N ASN A 146 -8.26 -15.67 1.57
CA ASN A 146 -8.86 -16.26 2.76
C ASN A 146 -10.36 -15.99 2.86
N LYS A 147 -10.82 -14.75 2.58
CA LYS A 147 -12.23 -14.36 2.77
C LYS A 147 -13.13 -14.77 1.62
N TRP A 148 -12.67 -14.62 0.38
CA TRP A 148 -13.49 -14.88 -0.81
C TRP A 148 -13.43 -16.36 -1.22
N LEU A 149 -12.25 -16.97 -1.14
CA LEU A 149 -12.03 -18.33 -1.64
C LEU A 149 -11.98 -19.38 -0.53
N ASN A 150 -11.85 -18.96 0.74
CA ASN A 150 -11.59 -19.85 1.87
C ASN A 150 -10.35 -20.76 1.64
N VAL A 151 -9.31 -20.19 1.02
CA VAL A 151 -8.08 -20.90 0.66
C VAL A 151 -6.92 -20.40 1.53
N GLU A 152 -6.09 -21.34 2.00
CA GLU A 152 -4.81 -21.08 2.65
C GLU A 152 -3.75 -20.60 1.67
N VAL A 153 -2.90 -19.68 2.11
CA VAL A 153 -1.91 -19.04 1.24
C VAL A 153 -0.49 -19.33 1.71
N LEU A 154 0.35 -19.81 0.80
CA LEU A 154 1.78 -19.95 1.05
C LEU A 154 2.47 -18.60 1.03
N VAL A 155 3.33 -18.32 2.02
CA VAL A 155 4.04 -17.05 2.12
C VAL A 155 5.53 -17.26 2.37
N ASP A 156 6.34 -16.29 1.92
CA ASP A 156 7.75 -16.27 2.28
C ASP A 156 7.96 -15.74 3.71
N GLU A 157 9.17 -15.98 4.24
CA GLU A 157 9.52 -15.61 5.60
C GLU A 157 9.28 -14.12 5.90
N ARG A 158 9.55 -13.22 4.95
CA ARG A 158 9.40 -11.79 5.18
C ARG A 158 7.93 -11.42 5.36
N ILE A 159 7.05 -11.96 4.53
CA ILE A 159 5.60 -11.76 4.65
C ILE A 159 5.10 -12.37 5.96
N GLU A 160 5.56 -13.56 6.33
CA GLU A 160 5.20 -14.19 7.60
C GLU A 160 5.55 -13.31 8.81
N ARG A 161 6.74 -12.68 8.84
CA ARG A 161 7.12 -11.73 9.91
C ARG A 161 6.18 -10.52 9.97
N VAL A 162 5.81 -9.99 8.81
CA VAL A 162 4.89 -8.84 8.73
C VAL A 162 3.48 -9.25 9.18
N ASN A 163 3.01 -10.44 8.79
CA ASN A 163 1.70 -10.97 9.20
C ASN A 163 1.59 -11.12 10.71
N ARG A 164 2.68 -11.49 11.41
CA ARG A 164 2.71 -11.51 12.88
C ARG A 164 2.41 -10.14 13.48
N VAL A 165 2.99 -9.07 12.93
CA VAL A 165 2.68 -7.71 13.38
C VAL A 165 1.22 -7.38 13.14
N TYR A 166 0.67 -7.66 11.95
CA TYR A 166 -0.76 -7.48 11.68
C TYR A 166 -1.65 -8.24 12.69
N GLY A 167 -1.23 -9.45 13.09
CA GLY A 167 -1.92 -10.27 14.10
C GLY A 167 -2.06 -9.61 15.46
N GLU A 168 -1.07 -8.81 15.88
CA GLU A 168 -1.14 -8.04 17.12
C GLU A 168 -2.25 -6.97 17.10
N PHE A 169 -2.79 -6.65 15.93
CA PHE A 169 -3.86 -5.66 15.71
C PHE A 169 -5.17 -6.30 15.22
N GLY A 170 -5.35 -7.59 15.47
CA GLY A 170 -6.62 -8.28 15.24
C GLY A 170 -6.83 -8.86 13.85
N PHE A 171 -5.84 -8.72 12.94
CA PHE A 171 -5.89 -9.42 11.66
C PHE A 171 -5.60 -10.90 11.83
N LYS A 172 -6.35 -11.75 11.13
CA LYS A 172 -6.11 -13.19 11.08
C LYS A 172 -5.90 -13.58 9.63
N PHE A 173 -4.68 -13.99 9.31
CA PHE A 173 -4.31 -14.49 7.99
C PHE A 173 -4.10 -15.99 8.08
N ASN A 174 -4.84 -16.74 7.26
CA ASN A 174 -4.66 -18.17 7.12
C ASN A 174 -3.57 -18.42 6.07
N CYS A 175 -2.33 -18.52 6.55
CA CYS A 175 -1.16 -18.64 5.70
C CYS A 175 -0.10 -19.57 6.31
N ILE A 176 0.63 -20.26 5.44
CA ILE A 176 1.68 -21.22 5.81
C ILE A 176 3.02 -20.75 5.22
N ASN A 177 4.08 -20.84 6.02
CA ASN A 177 5.42 -20.55 5.53
C ASN A 177 5.87 -21.61 4.51
N MET A 178 6.23 -21.17 3.31
CA MET A 178 6.63 -22.09 2.22
C MET A 178 7.90 -22.90 2.51
N SER A 179 8.71 -22.48 3.49
CA SER A 179 9.91 -23.21 3.93
C SER A 179 9.61 -24.27 4.99
N SER A 180 8.39 -24.31 5.54
CA SER A 180 7.97 -25.36 6.49
C SER A 180 7.75 -26.70 5.78
N ARG A 181 7.70 -27.80 6.54
CA ARG A 181 7.40 -29.13 5.99
C ARG A 181 6.07 -29.14 5.23
N GLU A 182 5.02 -28.61 5.86
CA GLU A 182 3.68 -28.50 5.28
C GLU A 182 3.69 -27.60 4.04
N GLY A 183 4.38 -26.47 4.09
CA GLY A 183 4.52 -25.58 2.93
C GLY A 183 5.23 -26.24 1.74
N LEU A 184 6.25 -27.06 2.00
CA LEU A 184 6.93 -27.83 0.95
C LEU A 184 6.04 -28.94 0.36
N GLU A 185 5.20 -29.58 1.17
CA GLU A 185 4.21 -30.56 0.71
C GLU A 185 3.12 -29.89 -0.14
N ALA A 186 2.63 -28.71 0.26
CA ALA A 186 1.68 -27.90 -0.51
C ALA A 186 2.26 -27.41 -1.85
N LEU A 187 3.52 -26.96 -1.87
CA LEU A 187 4.22 -26.59 -3.11
C LEU A 187 4.33 -27.76 -4.10
N ARG A 188 4.61 -28.98 -3.63
CA ARG A 188 4.73 -30.17 -4.47
C ARG A 188 3.39 -30.69 -4.98
N SER A 189 2.33 -30.51 -4.20
CA SER A 189 0.97 -30.94 -4.56
C SER A 189 0.18 -29.88 -5.33
N HIS A 190 0.71 -28.65 -5.46
CA HIS A 190 0.04 -27.51 -6.09
C HIS A 190 -1.31 -27.18 -5.43
N SER A 191 -1.47 -27.50 -4.15
CA SER A 191 -2.76 -27.40 -3.45
C SER A 191 -3.10 -25.99 -2.99
N MET A 192 -2.11 -25.08 -2.94
CA MET A 192 -2.26 -23.73 -2.38
C MET A 192 -1.61 -22.66 -3.26
N PRO A 193 -2.24 -21.49 -3.41
CA PRO A 193 -1.60 -20.32 -4.01
C PRO A 193 -0.49 -19.79 -3.10
N ALA A 194 0.44 -19.02 -3.68
CA ALA A 194 1.53 -18.39 -2.94
C ALA A 194 1.58 -16.88 -3.14
N VAL A 195 2.06 -16.14 -2.13
CA VAL A 195 2.43 -14.73 -2.22
C VAL A 195 3.88 -14.57 -1.78
N VAL A 196 4.69 -13.94 -2.62
CA VAL A 196 6.13 -13.73 -2.41
C VAL A 196 6.49 -12.25 -2.51
N SER A 197 7.51 -11.86 -1.74
CA SER A 197 7.96 -10.49 -1.55
C SER A 197 9.17 -10.08 -2.40
N SER A 198 9.70 -11.00 -3.21
CA SER A 198 10.90 -10.73 -4.01
C SER A 198 10.97 -11.59 -5.27
N LYS A 199 11.68 -11.08 -6.29
CA LYS A 199 11.98 -11.84 -7.52
C LYS A 199 12.77 -13.12 -7.25
N SER A 200 13.60 -13.15 -6.20
CA SER A 200 14.34 -14.35 -5.81
C SER A 200 13.40 -15.42 -5.27
N ALA A 201 12.44 -15.06 -4.42
CA ALA A 201 11.42 -15.98 -3.94
C ALA A 201 10.46 -16.41 -5.05
N LEU A 202 10.18 -15.53 -6.03
CA LEU A 202 9.36 -15.88 -7.21
C LEU A 202 9.93 -17.04 -8.03
N LYS A 203 11.22 -17.38 -7.91
CA LYS A 203 11.84 -18.54 -8.57
C LYS A 203 11.22 -19.90 -8.18
N ILE A 204 10.42 -19.95 -7.12
CA ILE A 204 9.61 -21.13 -6.80
C ILE A 204 8.65 -21.47 -7.94
N ALA A 205 8.25 -20.47 -8.75
CA ALA A 205 7.35 -20.68 -9.86
C ALA A 205 7.93 -21.65 -10.89
N GLU A 206 9.19 -21.44 -11.27
CA GLU A 206 9.89 -22.32 -12.20
C GLU A 206 10.21 -23.67 -11.55
N LYS A 207 10.56 -23.69 -10.25
CA LYS A 207 10.92 -24.92 -9.54
C LYS A 207 9.74 -25.88 -9.35
N TYR A 208 8.56 -25.35 -9.06
CA TYR A 208 7.35 -26.13 -8.77
C TYR A 208 6.28 -25.94 -9.83
N ASN A 209 6.65 -25.54 -11.06
CA ASN A 209 5.74 -25.38 -12.20
C ASN A 209 4.43 -24.63 -11.86
N MET A 210 4.56 -23.44 -11.26
CA MET A 210 3.44 -22.57 -10.87
C MET A 210 3.26 -21.42 -11.86
N VAL A 211 2.05 -20.86 -11.94
CA VAL A 211 1.78 -19.68 -12.78
C VAL A 211 2.07 -18.38 -12.04
N LYS A 212 2.96 -17.56 -12.60
CA LYS A 212 3.32 -16.24 -12.05
C LYS A 212 2.21 -15.21 -12.26
N ALA A 213 1.83 -14.51 -11.20
CA ALA A 213 0.99 -13.32 -11.24
C ALA A 213 1.64 -12.12 -10.55
N ILE A 214 1.22 -10.90 -10.90
CA ILE A 214 1.66 -9.67 -10.25
C ILE A 214 0.48 -8.75 -9.97
N SER A 215 0.56 -8.01 -8.86
CA SER A 215 -0.45 -7.04 -8.46
C SER A 215 0.22 -5.67 -8.29
N THR A 216 -0.16 -4.68 -9.09
CA THR A 216 0.42 -3.33 -9.09
C THR A 216 -0.40 -2.36 -9.93
N GLY A 217 -0.51 -1.08 -9.51
CA GLY A 217 -1.16 -0.06 -10.33
C GLY A 217 -0.46 0.24 -11.66
N TRP A 218 0.81 -0.17 -11.80
CA TRP A 218 1.57 -0.01 -13.03
C TRP A 218 1.05 -0.85 -14.21
N THR A 219 0.15 -1.81 -13.98
CA THR A 219 -0.43 -2.64 -15.06
C THR A 219 -1.25 -1.83 -16.05
N LEU A 220 -1.73 -0.64 -15.66
CA LEU A 220 -2.42 0.28 -16.58
C LEU A 220 -1.50 0.84 -17.67
N LEU A 221 -0.18 0.88 -17.42
CA LEU A 221 0.80 1.42 -18.37
C LEU A 221 1.70 0.34 -18.99
N TYR A 222 1.90 -0.77 -18.28
CA TYR A 222 2.86 -1.79 -18.68
C TYR A 222 2.23 -3.18 -18.70
N PRO A 223 2.49 -4.00 -19.74
CA PRO A 223 1.83 -5.29 -19.93
C PRO A 223 2.41 -6.45 -19.10
N PHE A 224 3.46 -6.24 -18.29
CA PHE A 224 4.12 -7.27 -17.45
C PHE A 224 4.29 -8.66 -18.12
N LYS A 225 4.77 -8.70 -19.36
CA LYS A 225 4.83 -9.90 -20.24
C LYS A 225 5.50 -11.18 -19.66
N ASN A 226 6.26 -11.06 -18.57
CA ASN A 226 6.90 -12.18 -17.89
C ASN A 226 5.99 -12.86 -16.84
N PHE A 227 4.74 -12.39 -16.70
CA PHE A 227 3.71 -12.92 -15.82
C PHE A 227 2.56 -13.47 -16.67
N HIS A 228 1.88 -14.50 -16.17
CA HIS A 228 0.70 -15.08 -16.81
C HIS A 228 -0.55 -14.21 -16.55
N ALA A 229 -0.58 -13.50 -15.42
CA ALA A 229 -1.64 -12.55 -15.07
C ALA A 229 -1.07 -11.31 -14.36
N ALA A 230 -1.70 -10.17 -14.55
CA ALA A 230 -1.29 -8.91 -13.95
C ALA A 230 -2.53 -8.06 -13.60
N PHE A 231 -2.65 -7.64 -12.35
CA PHE A 231 -3.85 -6.99 -11.82
C PHE A 231 -3.58 -5.55 -11.36
N PRO A 232 -4.42 -4.56 -11.72
CA PRO A 232 -4.29 -3.15 -11.35
C PRO A 232 -4.65 -2.85 -9.88
N LEU A 233 -4.24 -3.72 -8.95
CA LEU A 233 -4.47 -3.51 -7.53
C LEU A 233 -3.31 -2.70 -6.93
N SER A 234 -3.66 -1.51 -6.44
CA SER A 234 -2.75 -0.55 -5.82
C SER A 234 -3.26 -0.11 -4.46
N SER A 235 -2.31 0.24 -3.59
CA SER A 235 -2.57 0.86 -2.30
C SER A 235 -2.33 2.36 -2.32
N HIS A 236 -2.21 2.98 -3.51
CA HIS A 236 -2.18 4.43 -3.66
C HIS A 236 -3.47 4.91 -4.29
N ALA A 237 -3.79 6.18 -4.05
CA ALA A 237 -4.83 6.92 -4.72
C ALA A 237 -4.53 7.03 -6.23
N ASP A 238 -5.56 6.86 -7.03
CA ASP A 238 -5.52 7.11 -8.46
C ASP A 238 -5.73 8.60 -8.78
N PHE A 239 -5.70 8.96 -10.06
CA PHE A 239 -5.79 10.35 -10.46
C PHE A 239 -7.09 11.05 -10.00
N PRO A 240 -8.31 10.53 -10.26
CA PRO A 240 -9.55 11.10 -9.73
C PRO A 240 -9.55 11.27 -8.21
N GLN A 241 -9.03 10.29 -7.47
CA GLN A 241 -8.94 10.37 -6.02
C GLN A 241 -8.01 11.48 -5.53
N LEU A 242 -6.86 11.65 -6.18
CA LEU A 242 -5.93 12.75 -5.88
C LEU A 242 -6.56 14.12 -6.14
N VAL A 243 -7.31 14.27 -7.24
CA VAL A 243 -8.06 15.50 -7.55
C VAL A 243 -9.11 15.78 -6.47
N ASN A 244 -9.95 14.79 -6.15
CA ASN A 244 -10.96 14.91 -5.10
C ASN A 244 -10.36 15.27 -3.74
N TYR A 245 -9.18 14.72 -3.42
CA TYR A 245 -8.46 15.04 -2.20
C TYR A 245 -8.07 16.51 -2.14
N ILE A 246 -7.51 17.07 -3.23
CA ILE A 246 -7.13 18.48 -3.33
C ILE A 246 -8.36 19.38 -3.19
N GLU A 247 -9.43 19.12 -3.96
CA GLU A 247 -10.66 19.92 -3.93
C GLU A 247 -11.30 19.94 -2.53
N SER A 248 -11.31 18.79 -1.85
CA SER A 248 -11.85 18.66 -0.50
C SER A 248 -10.97 19.35 0.56
N SER A 249 -9.66 19.37 0.36
CA SER A 249 -8.68 19.97 1.29
C SER A 249 -8.61 21.50 1.17
N LYS A 250 -9.08 22.06 0.04
CA LYS A 250 -9.13 23.50 -0.27
C LYS A 250 -7.81 24.26 -0.02
N PRO A 251 -6.65 23.74 -0.45
CA PRO A 251 -5.39 24.43 -0.26
C PRO A 251 -5.28 25.68 -1.12
N LYS A 252 -4.46 26.63 -0.67
CA LYS A 252 -4.00 27.77 -1.47
C LYS A 252 -2.83 27.37 -2.36
N VAL A 253 -1.96 26.47 -1.87
CA VAL A 253 -0.78 25.97 -2.57
C VAL A 253 -0.68 24.45 -2.44
N VAL A 254 -0.35 23.76 -3.54
CA VAL A 254 -0.11 22.33 -3.59
C VAL A 254 1.34 22.02 -3.96
N TYR A 255 2.00 21.20 -3.17
CA TYR A 255 3.30 20.61 -3.48
C TYR A 255 3.14 19.14 -3.82
N THR A 256 3.52 18.75 -5.02
CA THR A 256 3.40 17.35 -5.47
C THR A 256 4.70 16.59 -5.25
N VAL A 257 4.60 15.32 -4.87
CA VAL A 257 5.75 14.41 -4.64
C VAL A 257 5.49 13.08 -5.32
N GLY A 258 6.49 12.45 -5.95
CA GLY A 258 6.36 11.11 -6.53
C GLY A 258 6.54 11.09 -8.05
N TYR A 259 6.15 9.98 -8.68
CA TYR A 259 6.51 9.69 -10.06
C TYR A 259 5.96 10.69 -11.09
N PHE A 260 4.71 11.12 -10.94
CA PHE A 260 4.07 12.11 -11.81
C PHE A 260 3.96 13.49 -11.15
N ALA A 261 4.86 13.85 -10.23
CA ALA A 261 4.80 15.12 -9.52
C ALA A 261 4.70 16.33 -10.47
N GLU A 262 5.65 16.50 -11.37
CA GLU A 262 5.69 17.63 -12.32
C GLU A 262 4.44 17.72 -13.22
N PRO A 263 4.03 16.66 -13.95
CA PRO A 263 2.81 16.74 -14.76
C PRO A 263 1.54 16.93 -13.93
N PHE A 264 1.50 16.42 -12.69
CA PHE A 264 0.35 16.61 -11.81
C PHE A 264 0.26 18.05 -11.31
N ALA A 265 1.36 18.66 -10.87
CA ALA A 265 1.40 20.07 -10.48
C ALA A 265 0.93 20.97 -11.63
N SER A 266 1.45 20.75 -12.85
CA SER A 266 1.02 21.52 -14.02
C SER A 266 -0.47 21.34 -14.34
N TRP A 267 -1.02 20.14 -14.12
CA TRP A 267 -2.43 19.89 -14.30
C TRP A 267 -3.27 20.62 -13.24
N VAL A 268 -2.86 20.58 -11.96
CA VAL A 268 -3.53 21.27 -10.85
C VAL A 268 -3.62 22.78 -11.10
N GLU A 269 -2.50 23.42 -11.49
CA GLU A 269 -2.50 24.85 -11.81
C GLU A 269 -3.48 25.18 -12.94
N LYS A 270 -3.43 24.40 -14.03
CA LYS A 270 -4.22 24.70 -15.24
C LYS A 270 -5.70 24.35 -15.11
N LYS A 271 -6.04 23.34 -14.30
CA LYS A 271 -7.40 22.78 -14.26
C LYS A 271 -8.16 23.09 -12.98
N LEU A 272 -7.47 23.16 -11.85
CA LEU A 272 -8.08 23.54 -10.57
C LEU A 272 -7.88 25.02 -10.24
N ASN A 273 -7.01 25.74 -10.97
CA ASN A 273 -6.67 27.13 -10.70
C ASN A 273 -6.14 27.32 -9.25
N VAL A 274 -5.36 26.35 -8.79
CA VAL A 274 -4.66 26.35 -7.49
C VAL A 274 -3.16 26.39 -7.78
N GLU A 275 -2.41 27.25 -7.07
CA GLU A 275 -0.96 27.31 -7.22
C GLU A 275 -0.34 25.94 -6.91
N ALA A 276 0.49 25.39 -7.80
CA ALA A 276 1.09 24.08 -7.57
C ALA A 276 2.49 23.94 -8.14
N ARG A 277 3.35 23.22 -7.43
CA ARG A 277 4.75 22.97 -7.83
C ARG A 277 5.26 21.64 -7.31
N VAL A 278 6.38 21.16 -7.84
CA VAL A 278 7.05 19.98 -7.29
C VAL A 278 7.73 20.37 -5.98
N LEU A 279 7.65 19.50 -4.96
CA LEU A 279 8.34 19.76 -3.71
C LEU A 279 9.87 19.73 -3.91
N GLY A 280 10.53 20.85 -3.66
CA GLY A 280 11.98 20.98 -3.73
C GLY A 280 12.51 21.69 -4.98
N ASP A 281 11.63 22.02 -5.92
CA ASP A 281 11.88 23.02 -6.98
C ASP A 281 11.72 24.45 -6.43
#